data_AF-A0A960FVA8-F1
#
_entry.id   AF-A0A960FVA8-F1
#
_cell.length_a   1.000
_cell.length_b   1.000
_cell.length_c   1.000
_cell.angle_alpha   90.00
_cell.angle_beta   90.00
_cell.angle_gamma   90.00
#
_symmetry.space_group_name_H-M   'P 1'
#
loop_
_entity.id
_entity.type
_entity.pdbx_description
1 polymer ?
#
loop_
_entity_poly.entity_id
_entity_poly.type
_entity_poly.pdbx_seq_one_letter_code
_entity_poly.pdbx_strand_id
1 'polypeptide(L)'
;GAVSSLISARDLVTKVHFPKEALPLSMVGASLADLAIGLVTVFALALVQGVRPGWTALLFPLPVVLLVVWTAATGVLVGTVAAFVRDIPHVVSLLIRVGFFATPVMYSAAILPPAFEWTAWVSPVAVSIEAFRDAVLRGEVPNLGLLAVHLALAVALLAAAVRYTRSIEPRITDFI
;
A
#
# COMPACT_ATOMS: atom_id res chain seq x y z
N GLY A 1 -0.56 7.78 -9.95
CA GLY A 1 -1.95 7.32 -10.14
C GLY A 1 -2.90 8.08 -9.24
N ALA A 2 -2.91 7.77 -7.94
CA ALA A 2 -3.86 8.30 -6.94
C ALA A 2 -4.06 9.83 -6.93
N VAL A 3 -2.99 10.58 -7.13
CA VAL A 3 -3.00 12.02 -6.84
C VAL A 3 -3.31 12.90 -8.07
N SER A 4 -3.19 12.36 -9.29
CA SER A 4 -3.46 13.11 -10.54
C SER A 4 -4.94 13.08 -10.95
N SER A 5 -5.71 12.11 -10.48
CA SER A 5 -7.15 11.98 -10.78
C SER A 5 -8.01 12.94 -9.96
N LEU A 6 -7.58 13.29 -8.74
CA LEU A 6 -8.21 14.32 -7.90
C LEU A 6 -8.23 15.69 -8.59
N ILE A 7 -7.19 15.98 -9.39
CA ILE A 7 -7.08 17.20 -10.19
C ILE A 7 -7.90 17.08 -11.48
N SER A 8 -7.96 15.89 -12.09
CA SER A 8 -8.66 15.66 -13.38
C SER A 8 -10.17 15.46 -13.24
N ALA A 9 -10.67 15.05 -12.07
CA ALA A 9 -12.10 14.82 -11.82
C ALA A 9 -12.89 16.11 -11.47
N ARG A 10 -12.25 17.29 -11.50
CA ARG A 10 -12.85 18.57 -11.11
C ARG A 10 -14.11 18.93 -11.91
N ASP A 11 -14.20 18.47 -13.16
CA ASP A 11 -15.36 18.69 -14.04
C ASP A 11 -16.56 17.76 -13.75
N LEU A 12 -16.34 16.63 -13.08
CA LEU A 12 -17.43 15.73 -12.65
C LEU A 12 -17.99 16.10 -11.28
N VAL A 13 -17.19 16.75 -10.43
CA VAL A 13 -17.53 17.10 -9.04
C VAL A 13 -18.57 18.24 -8.96
N THR A 14 -18.73 19.06 -10.00
CA THR A 14 -19.64 20.23 -9.98
C THR A 14 -21.10 19.92 -10.29
N LYS A 15 -21.46 18.70 -10.72
CA LYS A 15 -22.85 18.40 -11.15
C LYS A 15 -23.58 17.29 -10.39
N VAL A 16 -22.91 16.50 -9.57
CA VAL A 16 -23.56 15.39 -8.84
C VAL A 16 -22.98 15.30 -7.43
N HIS A 17 -23.85 15.26 -6.41
CA HIS A 17 -23.48 15.00 -5.01
C HIS A 17 -22.86 13.59 -4.88
N PHE A 18 -21.58 13.45 -5.24
CA PHE A 18 -20.83 12.22 -5.01
C PHE A 18 -20.18 12.29 -3.61
N PRO A 19 -20.37 11.27 -2.75
CA PRO A 19 -19.64 11.20 -1.48
C PRO A 19 -18.14 11.16 -1.79
N LYS A 20 -17.42 12.16 -1.29
CA LYS A 20 -16.01 12.43 -1.65
C LYS A 20 -15.07 11.31 -1.19
N GLU A 21 -15.56 10.41 -0.32
CA GLU A 21 -14.92 9.15 0.11
C GLU A 21 -14.80 8.09 -1.00
N ALA A 22 -15.69 8.12 -2.01
CA ALA A 22 -15.70 7.13 -3.09
C ALA A 22 -14.51 7.27 -4.05
N LEU A 23 -13.94 8.48 -4.17
CA LEU A 23 -12.78 8.73 -5.03
C LEU A 23 -11.55 7.95 -4.58
N PRO A 24 -11.01 8.10 -3.35
CA PRO A 24 -9.85 7.32 -2.91
C PRO A 24 -10.13 5.81 -2.86
N LEU A 25 -11.36 5.38 -2.53
CA LEU A 25 -11.74 3.95 -2.55
C LEU A 25 -11.74 3.35 -3.96
N SER A 26 -12.25 4.07 -4.96
CA SER A 26 -12.22 3.60 -6.36
C SER A 26 -10.79 3.37 -6.88
N MET A 27 -9.82 4.13 -6.35
CA MET A 27 -8.41 4.02 -6.74
C MET A 27 -7.71 2.85 -6.07
N VAL A 28 -8.05 2.55 -4.82
CA VAL A 28 -7.61 1.29 -4.19
C VAL A 28 -8.12 0.11 -5.03
N GLY A 29 -9.36 0.18 -5.54
CA GLY A 29 -9.92 -0.79 -6.47
C GLY A 29 -9.10 -0.96 -7.75
N ALA A 30 -8.68 0.14 -8.39
CA ALA A 30 -7.81 0.08 -9.57
C ALA A 30 -6.44 -0.54 -9.25
N SER A 31 -5.83 -0.18 -8.11
CA SER A 31 -4.56 -0.77 -7.67
C SER A 31 -4.67 -2.26 -7.29
N LEU A 32 -5.85 -2.74 -6.91
CA LEU A 32 -6.09 -4.18 -6.73
C LEU A 32 -6.02 -4.94 -8.05
N ALA A 33 -6.46 -4.35 -9.17
CA ALA A 33 -6.33 -4.97 -10.49
C ALA A 33 -4.85 -5.08 -10.90
N ASP A 34 -4.06 -4.03 -10.69
CA ASP A 34 -2.62 -4.05 -10.92
C ASP A 34 -1.92 -5.10 -10.04
N LEU A 35 -2.32 -5.19 -8.76
CA LEU A 35 -1.81 -6.18 -7.82
C LEU A 35 -2.15 -7.62 -8.25
N ALA A 36 -3.36 -7.85 -8.77
CA ALA A 36 -3.76 -9.15 -9.27
C ALA A 36 -2.90 -9.58 -10.48
N ILE A 37 -2.66 -8.68 -11.43
CA ILE A 37 -1.77 -8.92 -12.57
C ILE A 37 -0.34 -9.21 -12.08
N GLY A 38 0.15 -8.44 -11.11
CA GLY A 38 1.45 -8.66 -10.48
C GLY A 38 1.56 -10.03 -9.80
N LEU A 39 0.56 -10.43 -9.02
CA LEU A 39 0.50 -11.73 -8.36
C LEU A 39 0.52 -12.88 -9.36
N VAL A 40 -0.28 -12.80 -10.42
CA VAL A 40 -0.29 -13.82 -11.50
C VAL A 40 1.09 -13.94 -12.12
N THR A 41 1.75 -12.81 -12.40
CA THR A 41 3.10 -12.79 -12.97
C THR A 41 4.12 -13.45 -12.04
N VAL A 42 4.07 -13.14 -10.74
CA VAL A 42 4.98 -13.72 -9.75
C VAL A 42 4.77 -15.22 -9.59
N PHE A 43 3.51 -15.69 -9.52
CA PHE A 43 3.22 -17.13 -9.48
C PHE A 43 3.66 -17.84 -10.75
N ALA A 44 3.44 -17.25 -11.93
CA ALA A 44 3.91 -17.81 -13.19
C ALA A 44 5.44 -17.95 -13.21
N LEU A 45 6.17 -16.92 -12.77
CA LEU A 45 7.62 -16.96 -12.67
C LEU A 45 8.11 -17.97 -11.63
N ALA A 46 7.45 -18.09 -10.48
CA ALA A 46 7.80 -19.07 -9.46
C ALA A 46 7.69 -20.51 -10.00
N LEU A 47 6.64 -20.81 -10.77
CA LEU A 47 6.47 -22.11 -11.43
C LEU A 47 7.56 -22.37 -12.49
N VAL A 48 7.91 -21.37 -13.30
CA VAL A 48 8.99 -21.47 -14.29
C VAL A 48 10.35 -21.71 -13.62
N GLN A 49 10.58 -21.14 -12.44
CA GLN A 49 11.79 -21.37 -11.65
C GLN A 49 11.79 -22.71 -10.89
N GLY A 50 10.76 -23.55 -11.09
CA GLY A 50 10.68 -24.87 -10.45
C GLY A 50 10.32 -24.83 -8.96
N VAL A 51 9.92 -23.67 -8.44
CA VAL A 51 9.39 -23.56 -7.07
C VAL A 51 8.06 -24.29 -7.02
N ARG A 52 7.97 -25.30 -6.15
CA ARG A 52 6.71 -26.01 -5.88
C ARG A 52 6.06 -25.36 -4.67
N PRO A 53 5.05 -24.48 -4.85
CA PRO A 53 4.37 -23.87 -3.72
C PRO A 53 3.79 -24.96 -2.80
N GLY A 54 4.29 -25.02 -1.57
CA GLY A 54 3.79 -25.91 -0.53
C GLY A 54 2.51 -25.36 0.11
N TRP A 55 2.06 -25.98 1.20
CA TRP A 55 0.87 -25.51 1.94
C TRP A 55 1.02 -24.07 2.44
N THR A 56 2.25 -23.62 2.70
CA THR A 56 2.59 -22.25 3.12
C THR A 56 2.24 -21.21 2.06
N ALA A 57 2.18 -21.59 0.78
CA ALA A 57 1.76 -20.67 -0.27
C ALA A 57 0.31 -20.21 -0.04
N LEU A 58 -0.53 -20.99 0.65
CA LEU A 58 -1.89 -20.60 1.02
C LEU A 58 -1.93 -19.40 1.98
N LEU A 59 -0.82 -19.05 2.61
CA LEU A 59 -0.66 -17.88 3.47
C LEU A 59 -0.37 -16.59 2.68
N PHE A 60 -0.17 -16.65 1.36
CA PHE A 60 0.05 -15.47 0.52
C PHE A 60 -1.02 -14.35 0.64
N PRO A 61 -2.30 -14.62 0.96
CA PRO A 61 -3.29 -13.56 1.10
C PRO A 61 -3.01 -12.63 2.29
N LEU A 62 -2.33 -13.10 3.34
CA LEU A 62 -2.00 -12.29 4.53
C LEU A 62 -1.12 -11.07 4.19
N PRO A 63 0.07 -11.23 3.57
CA PRO A 63 0.90 -10.09 3.19
C PRO A 63 0.22 -9.20 2.13
N VAL A 64 -0.62 -9.76 1.27
CA VAL A 64 -1.42 -9.01 0.30
C VAL A 64 -2.41 -8.08 1.01
N VAL A 65 -3.18 -8.61 1.97
CA VAL A 65 -4.14 -7.81 2.75
C VAL A 65 -3.42 -6.70 3.50
N LEU A 66 -2.27 -7.00 4.13
CA LEU A 66 -1.47 -6.00 4.83
C LEU A 66 -1.08 -4.84 3.89
N LEU A 67 -0.56 -5.16 2.71
CA LEU A 67 -0.13 -4.16 1.72
C LEU A 67 -1.30 -3.30 1.23
N VAL A 68 -2.46 -3.92 0.99
CA VAL A 68 -3.68 -3.22 0.56
C VAL A 68 -4.16 -2.24 1.63
N VAL A 69 -4.23 -2.66 2.89
CA VAL A 69 -4.67 -1.79 3.99
C VAL A 69 -3.70 -0.63 4.19
N TRP A 70 -2.39 -0.87 4.13
CA TRP A 70 -1.37 0.20 4.23
C TRP A 70 -1.46 1.20 3.09
N THR A 71 -1.66 0.72 1.87
CA THR A 71 -1.79 1.57 0.68
C THR A 71 -3.09 2.38 0.72
N ALA A 72 -4.19 1.78 1.19
CA ALA A 72 -5.44 2.48 1.41
C ALA A 72 -5.29 3.57 2.49
N ALA A 73 -4.66 3.26 3.62
CA ALA A 73 -4.46 4.19 4.73
C ALA A 73 -3.66 5.43 4.30
N THR A 74 -2.51 5.19 3.67
CA THR A 74 -1.63 6.26 3.18
C THR A 74 -2.24 7.02 2.00
N GLY A 75 -2.93 6.33 1.09
CA GLY A 75 -3.61 6.92 -0.06
C GLY A 75 -4.74 7.87 0.33
N VAL A 76 -5.58 7.50 1.31
CA VAL A 76 -6.64 8.37 1.84
C VAL A 76 -6.04 9.61 2.50
N LEU A 77 -5.00 9.44 3.31
CA LEU A 77 -4.36 10.53 4.04
C LEU A 77 -3.70 11.53 3.07
N VAL A 78 -2.87 11.04 2.14
CA VAL A 78 -2.23 11.86 1.11
C VAL A 78 -3.26 12.50 0.19
N GLY A 79 -4.29 11.76 -0.25
CA GLY A 79 -5.34 12.27 -1.12
C GLY A 79 -6.10 13.43 -0.47
N THR A 80 -6.37 13.34 0.83
CA THR A 80 -7.00 14.42 1.60
C THR A 80 -6.13 15.67 1.63
N VAL A 81 -4.83 15.52 1.87
CA VAL A 81 -3.89 16.65 1.90
C VAL A 81 -3.69 17.25 0.50
N ALA A 82 -3.64 16.42 -0.53
CA ALA A 82 -3.52 16.86 -1.92
C ALA A 82 -4.72 17.67 -2.43
N ALA A 83 -5.90 17.51 -1.82
CA ALA A 83 -7.06 18.34 -2.12
C ALA A 83 -6.85 19.82 -1.73
N PHE A 84 -6.01 20.08 -0.73
CA PHE A 84 -5.66 21.43 -0.28
C PHE A 84 -4.38 21.96 -0.93
N VAL A 85 -3.43 21.07 -1.24
CA VAL A 85 -2.10 21.44 -1.74
C VAL A 85 -1.79 20.68 -3.03
N ARG A 86 -1.77 21.40 -4.15
CA ARG A 86 -1.60 20.85 -5.52
C ARG A 86 -0.24 20.20 -5.78
N ASP A 87 0.78 20.48 -4.98
CA ASP A 87 2.16 19.99 -5.21
C ASP A 87 2.47 18.67 -4.50
N ILE A 88 1.64 18.28 -3.51
CA ILE A 88 1.75 17.00 -2.79
C ILE A 88 1.83 15.77 -3.71
N PRO A 89 1.04 15.65 -4.81
CA PRO A 89 1.22 14.59 -5.81
C PRO A 89 2.66 14.33 -6.23
N HIS A 90 3.39 15.41 -6.52
CA HIS A 90 4.72 15.36 -7.12
C HIS A 90 5.74 14.95 -6.05
N VAL A 91 5.63 15.53 -4.85
CA VAL A 91 6.48 15.18 -3.70
C VAL A 91 6.30 13.72 -3.31
N VAL A 92 5.07 13.21 -3.24
CA VAL A 92 4.81 11.82 -2.88
C VAL A 92 5.35 10.86 -3.94
N SER A 93 5.23 11.18 -5.23
CA SER A 93 5.84 10.38 -6.29
C SER A 93 7.36 10.31 -6.18
N LEU A 94 8.01 11.41 -5.79
CA LEU A 94 9.46 11.44 -5.55
C LEU A 94 9.83 10.59 -4.33
N LEU A 95 9.10 10.73 -3.23
CA LEU A 95 9.32 9.96 -2.00
C LEU A 95 9.14 8.45 -2.22
N ILE A 96 8.14 8.03 -2.99
CA ILE A 96 7.96 6.61 -3.33
C ILE A 96 9.14 6.08 -4.15
N ARG A 97 9.63 6.85 -5.14
CA ARG A 97 10.79 6.46 -5.93
C ARG A 97 12.04 6.31 -5.07
N VAL A 98 12.32 7.27 -4.19
CA VAL A 98 13.47 7.20 -3.27
C VAL A 98 13.28 6.06 -2.26
N GLY A 99 12.07 5.91 -1.72
CA GLY A 99 11.72 4.87 -0.76
C GLY A 99 11.84 3.46 -1.33
N PHE A 100 11.56 3.27 -2.62
CA PHE A 100 11.75 1.97 -3.30
C PHE A 100 13.22 1.53 -3.30
N PHE A 101 14.17 2.46 -3.44
CA PHE A 101 15.60 2.16 -3.34
C PHE A 101 16.09 2.07 -1.88
N ALA A 102 15.45 2.78 -0.96
CA ALA A 102 15.81 2.76 0.46
C ALA A 102 15.30 1.53 1.21
N THR A 103 14.15 0.99 0.79
CA THR A 103 13.58 -0.23 1.38
C THR A 103 14.21 -1.48 0.75
N PRO A 104 14.44 -2.55 1.53
CA PRO A 104 14.98 -3.81 1.04
C PRO A 104 13.94 -4.58 0.23
N VAL A 105 13.53 -4.00 -0.90
CA VAL A 105 12.68 -4.63 -1.91
C VAL A 105 13.55 -5.46 -2.85
N MET A 106 14.73 -4.94 -3.21
CA MET A 106 15.67 -5.56 -4.16
C MET A 106 16.60 -6.59 -3.52
N TYR A 107 16.81 -6.54 -2.21
CA TYR A 107 17.71 -7.43 -1.46
C TYR A 107 16.99 -8.09 -0.28
N SER A 108 17.39 -9.31 0.08
CA SER A 108 16.92 -9.96 1.31
C SER A 108 17.42 -9.15 2.52
N ALA A 109 16.58 -9.02 3.56
CA ALA A 109 16.99 -8.41 4.83
C ALA A 109 18.26 -9.08 5.42
N ALA A 110 18.50 -10.35 5.07
CA ALA A 110 19.68 -11.12 5.45
C ALA A 110 21.04 -10.59 4.91
N ILE A 111 21.03 -9.68 3.93
CA ILE A 111 22.25 -9.11 3.34
C ILE A 111 22.64 -7.81 4.07
N LEU A 112 21.75 -7.22 4.87
CA LEU A 112 22.04 -5.97 5.57
C LEU A 112 22.97 -6.20 6.79
N PRO A 113 23.88 -5.25 7.07
CA PRO A 113 24.62 -5.24 8.33
C PRO A 113 23.66 -5.21 9.53
N PRO A 114 24.00 -5.85 10.66
CA PRO A 114 23.12 -5.95 11.84
C PRO A 114 22.60 -4.59 12.34
N ALA A 115 23.38 -3.52 12.14
CA ALA A 115 23.02 -2.16 12.54
C ALA A 115 21.86 -1.54 11.74
N PHE A 116 21.56 -2.05 10.54
CA PHE A 116 20.50 -1.54 9.65
C PHE A 116 19.36 -2.55 9.43
N GLU A 117 19.46 -3.74 10.02
CA GLU A 117 18.44 -4.78 9.92
C GLU A 117 17.08 -4.30 10.46
N TRP A 118 17.09 -3.53 11.56
CA TRP A 118 15.86 -2.97 12.15
C TRP A 118 15.08 -2.07 11.18
N THR A 119 15.76 -1.40 10.24
CA THR A 119 15.10 -0.54 9.25
C THR A 119 14.24 -1.35 8.26
N ALA A 120 14.62 -2.61 8.00
CA ALA A 120 13.81 -3.53 7.21
C ALA A 120 12.50 -3.88 7.93
N TRP A 121 12.58 -4.12 9.25
CA TRP A 121 11.44 -4.53 10.07
C TRP A 121 10.48 -3.39 10.44
N VAL A 122 10.89 -2.13 10.25
CA VAL A 122 10.02 -0.95 10.41
C VAL A 122 9.17 -0.69 9.17
N SER A 123 9.63 -1.12 7.98
CA SER A 123 8.93 -0.82 6.74
C SER A 123 7.79 -1.81 6.49
N PRO A 124 6.52 -1.35 6.43
CA PRO A 124 5.39 -2.25 6.17
C PRO A 124 5.46 -2.92 4.79
N VAL A 125 6.09 -2.26 3.82
CA VAL A 125 6.33 -2.81 2.48
C VAL A 125 7.34 -3.95 2.54
N ALA A 126 8.44 -3.78 3.29
CA ALA A 126 9.46 -4.81 3.45
C ALA A 126 8.91 -6.03 4.20
N VAL A 127 8.15 -5.81 5.28
CA VAL A 127 7.48 -6.90 6.04
C VAL A 127 6.52 -7.68 5.14
N SER A 128 5.77 -7.01 4.27
CA SER A 128 4.85 -7.68 3.34
C SER A 128 5.60 -8.50 2.27
N ILE A 129 6.71 -7.97 1.74
CA ILE A 129 7.52 -8.65 0.71
C ILE A 129 8.25 -9.86 1.31
N GLU A 130 8.85 -9.73 2.49
CA GLU A 130 9.56 -10.85 3.13
C GLU A 130 8.59 -11.97 3.51
N ALA A 131 7.41 -11.63 4.05
CA ALA A 131 6.36 -12.61 4.31
C ALA A 131 5.86 -13.31 3.04
N PHE A 132 5.80 -12.61 1.91
CA PHE A 132 5.48 -13.22 0.62
C PHE A 132 6.59 -14.18 0.15
N ARG A 133 7.87 -13.78 0.30
CA ARG A 133 9.02 -14.63 -0.02
C ARG A 133 9.04 -15.91 0.84
N ASP A 134 8.79 -15.78 2.13
CA ASP A 134 8.75 -16.93 3.06
C ASP A 134 7.65 -17.92 2.66
N ALA A 135 6.42 -17.40 2.45
CA ALA A 135 5.25 -18.20 2.12
C ALA A 135 5.37 -18.92 0.77
N VAL A 136 5.81 -18.20 -0.28
CA VAL A 136 5.73 -18.67 -1.67
C VAL A 136 7.05 -19.25 -2.18
N LEU A 137 8.21 -18.66 -1.82
CA LEU A 137 9.51 -19.07 -2.36
C LEU A 137 10.27 -20.02 -1.42
N ARG A 138 10.28 -19.76 -0.11
CA ARG A 138 11.03 -20.57 0.87
C ARG A 138 10.23 -21.75 1.42
N GLY A 139 8.90 -21.69 1.35
CA GLY A 139 8.05 -22.74 1.91
C GLY A 139 7.97 -22.68 3.44
N GLU A 140 8.26 -21.52 4.02
CA GLU A 140 8.29 -21.29 5.47
C GLU A 140 7.03 -20.53 5.92
N VAL A 141 6.68 -20.68 7.19
CA VAL A 141 5.56 -19.93 7.78
C VAL A 141 6.06 -18.52 8.08
N PRO A 142 5.44 -17.46 7.49
CA PRO A 142 5.81 -16.09 7.79
C PRO A 142 5.64 -15.77 9.28
N ASN A 143 6.37 -14.77 9.78
CA ASN A 143 6.19 -14.30 11.14
C ASN A 143 4.81 -13.65 11.34
N LEU A 144 3.84 -14.47 11.77
CA LEU A 144 2.45 -14.07 11.97
C LEU A 144 2.30 -12.97 13.03
N GLY A 145 3.16 -12.96 14.05
CA GLY A 145 3.15 -11.92 15.08
C GLY A 145 3.51 -10.55 14.52
N LEU A 146 4.58 -10.49 13.71
CA LEU A 146 4.99 -9.25 13.06
C LEU A 146 3.95 -8.74 12.05
N LEU A 147 3.35 -9.65 11.28
CA LEU A 147 2.25 -9.34 10.36
C LEU A 147 1.02 -8.79 11.11
N ALA A 148 0.64 -9.41 12.24
CA ALA A 148 -0.49 -8.96 13.04
C ALA A 148 -0.28 -7.56 13.61
N VAL A 149 0.91 -7.27 14.14
CA VAL A 149 1.27 -5.91 14.63
C VAL A 149 1.18 -4.89 13.50
N HIS A 150 1.76 -5.19 12.34
CA HIS A 150 1.71 -4.28 11.20
C HIS A 150 0.30 -4.09 10.65
N LEU A 151 -0.53 -5.13 10.68
CA LEU A 151 -1.93 -5.07 10.26
C LEU A 151 -2.74 -4.20 11.23
N ALA A 152 -2.55 -4.37 12.54
CA ALA A 152 -3.19 -3.54 13.56
C ALA A 152 -2.82 -2.06 13.39
N LEU A 153 -1.53 -1.76 13.14
CA LEU A 153 -1.07 -0.41 12.83
C LEU A 153 -1.68 0.14 11.55
N ALA A 154 -1.76 -0.67 10.48
CA ALA A 154 -2.36 -0.28 9.21
C ALA A 154 -3.84 0.08 9.38
N VAL A 155 -4.60 -0.74 10.10
CA VAL A 155 -6.02 -0.53 10.38
C VAL A 155 -6.21 0.71 11.25
N ALA A 156 -5.39 0.90 12.29
CA ALA A 156 -5.43 2.09 13.13
C ALA A 156 -5.16 3.36 12.32
N LEU A 157 -4.17 3.33 11.43
CA LEU A 157 -3.84 4.44 10.54
C LEU A 157 -4.98 4.70 9.54
N LEU A 158 -5.57 3.67 8.94
CA LEU A 158 -6.71 3.81 8.04
C LEU A 158 -7.90 4.46 8.75
N ALA A 159 -8.23 4.00 9.96
CA ALA A 159 -9.29 4.58 10.77
C ALA A 159 -9.01 6.04 11.12
N ALA A 160 -7.76 6.38 11.46
CA ALA A 160 -7.35 7.76 11.71
C ALA A 160 -7.45 8.63 10.44
N ALA A 161 -7.00 8.12 9.29
CA ALA A 161 -7.07 8.81 8.00
C ALA A 161 -8.52 9.11 7.60
N VAL A 162 -9.42 8.11 7.69
CA VAL A 162 -10.85 8.30 7.39
C VAL A 162 -11.49 9.31 8.34
N ARG A 163 -11.20 9.23 9.64
CA ARG A 163 -11.70 10.22 10.62
C ARG A 163 -11.21 11.64 10.30
N TYR A 164 -9.95 11.78 9.93
CA TYR A 164 -9.36 13.06 9.53
C TYR A 164 -10.04 13.64 8.30
N THR A 165 -10.24 12.84 7.24
CA THR A 165 -10.96 13.26 6.03
C THR A 165 -12.37 13.73 6.34
N ARG A 166 -13.12 12.98 7.17
CA ARG A 166 -14.48 13.35 7.60
C ARG A 166 -14.53 14.65 8.39
N SER A 167 -13.54 14.89 9.26
CA SER A 167 -13.49 16.13 10.05
C SER A 167 -13.26 17.39 9.20
N ILE A 168 -12.68 17.22 8.02
CA ILE A 168 -12.28 18.31 7.13
C ILE A 168 -13.28 18.53 5.98
N GLU A 169 -14.18 17.58 5.77
CA GLU A 169 -15.26 17.64 4.76
C GLU A 169 -16.09 18.94 4.78
N PRO A 170 -16.42 19.56 5.95
CA PRO A 170 -17.12 20.84 5.97
C PRO A 170 -16.29 21.98 5.35
N ARG A 171 -14.97 22.00 5.57
CA ARG A 171 -14.07 23.08 5.10
C ARG A 171 -13.69 22.99 3.63
N ILE A 172 -13.76 21.81 3.01
CA ILE A 172 -13.48 21.63 1.57
C ILE A 172 -14.60 22.27 0.73
N THR A 173 -15.82 22.26 1.24
CA THR A 173 -17.01 22.72 0.51
C THR A 173 -17.07 24.25 0.38
N ASP A 174 -16.37 24.98 1.25
CA ASP A 174 -16.27 26.44 1.19
C ASP A 174 -15.17 26.96 0.23
N PHE A 175 -14.25 26.09 -0.21
CA PHE A 175 -13.09 26.45 -1.04
C PHE A 175 -13.24 26.08 -2.54
N ILE A 176 -14.28 25.32 -2.90
CA ILE A 176 -14.59 24.92 -4.28
C ILE A 176 -15.74 25.78 -4.79
#